data_AF-A0A084U4Y7-F1
#
_entry.id   AF-A0A084U4Y7-F1
#
_cell.length_a   1.000
_cell.length_b   1.000
_cell.length_c   1.000
_cell.angle_alpha   90.00
_cell.angle_beta   90.00
_cell.angle_gamma   90.00
#
_symmetry.space_group_name_H-M   'P 1'
#
loop_
_entity.id
_entity.type
_entity.pdbx_description
1 polymer ?
#
loop_
_entity_poly.entity_id
_entity_poly.type
_entity_poly.pdbx_seq_one_letter_code
_entity_poly.pdbx_strand_id
1 'polypeptide(L)'
;TLKLGIFNVFRDRQITNKFLKLEHKNSRLWVLRSRNLDDNGNLINIENYDKYIEKEIANNFVSSKYIESNDVYICPNFTYKIRVAKKPINTMVNGSLALLIKSKEISISENDINYFSSNEFHMFYQISNNFQKNTLNIDSNSVHFFGIKKYN
;
A
#
# COMPACT_ATOMS: atom_id res chain seq x y z
N THR A 1 -21.24 -2.83 -12.06
CA THR A 1 -21.22 -3.02 -10.58
C THR A 1 -19.81 -3.36 -10.13
N LEU A 2 -19.43 -3.03 -8.89
CA LEU A 2 -18.11 -3.35 -8.33
C LEU A 2 -18.08 -4.74 -7.68
N LYS A 3 -16.93 -5.40 -7.71
CA LYS A 3 -16.62 -6.59 -6.89
C LYS A 3 -15.83 -6.11 -5.67
N LEU A 4 -16.48 -6.09 -4.50
CA LEU A 4 -15.93 -5.65 -3.23
C LEU A 4 -15.26 -6.81 -2.47
N GLY A 5 -14.55 -6.51 -1.38
CA GLY A 5 -13.96 -7.52 -0.49
C GLY A 5 -12.85 -8.35 -1.14
N ILE A 6 -12.11 -7.78 -2.09
CA ILE A 6 -11.07 -8.48 -2.86
C ILE A 6 -9.69 -8.45 -2.18
N PHE A 7 -9.52 -7.67 -1.12
CA PHE A 7 -8.26 -7.50 -0.40
C PHE A 7 -8.38 -7.89 1.06
N ASN A 8 -7.34 -8.56 1.56
CA ASN A 8 -6.98 -8.55 2.98
C ASN A 8 -5.96 -7.45 3.23
N VAL A 9 -5.90 -6.92 4.45
CA VAL A 9 -4.95 -5.85 4.81
C VAL A 9 -3.99 -6.28 5.89
N PHE A 10 -2.73 -5.84 5.77
CA PHE A 10 -1.72 -5.98 6.81
C PHE A 10 -0.93 -4.67 6.96
N ARG A 11 -0.58 -4.30 8.19
CA ARG A 11 0.20 -3.09 8.49
C ARG A 11 1.31 -3.41 9.48
N ASP A 12 2.56 -3.27 9.03
CA ASP A 12 3.72 -3.52 9.86
C ASP A 12 4.09 -2.28 10.70
N ARG A 13 3.65 -2.27 11.96
CA ARG A 13 3.95 -1.19 12.92
C ARG A 13 5.31 -1.35 13.62
N GLN A 14 6.04 -2.45 13.40
CA GLN A 14 7.26 -2.77 14.14
C GLN A 14 8.51 -2.13 13.50
N ILE A 15 8.49 -1.89 12.19
CA ILE A 15 9.59 -1.23 11.46
C ILE A 15 9.60 0.26 11.79
N THR A 16 10.47 0.63 12.72
CA THR A 16 10.69 2.01 13.21
C THR A 16 12.02 2.57 12.71
N ASN A 17 12.21 3.88 12.84
CA ASN A 17 13.42 4.58 12.35
C ASN A 17 14.74 4.03 12.88
N LYS A 18 14.75 3.36 14.04
CA LYS A 18 15.98 2.78 14.62
C LYS A 18 16.62 1.69 13.74
N PHE A 19 15.81 1.00 12.93
CA PHE A 19 16.27 -0.03 12.01
C PHE A 19 16.65 0.54 10.63
N LEU A 20 16.32 1.81 10.37
CA LEU A 20 16.40 2.41 9.05
C LEU A 20 17.68 3.22 8.87
N LYS A 21 18.29 3.08 7.69
CA LYS A 21 19.49 3.80 7.25
C LYS A 21 19.14 4.71 6.07
N LEU A 22 19.86 5.81 5.92
CA LEU A 22 19.71 6.71 4.76
C LEU A 22 20.44 6.18 3.52
N GLU A 23 21.57 5.52 3.73
CA GLU A 23 22.45 5.08 2.66
C GLU A 23 21.94 3.79 2.00
N HIS A 24 21.84 3.82 0.67
CA HIS A 24 21.54 2.67 -0.17
C HIS A 24 22.77 1.75 -0.31
N LYS A 25 22.57 0.45 -0.09
CA LYS A 25 23.59 -0.61 -0.25
C LYS A 25 22.96 -1.87 -0.80
N ASN A 26 23.73 -2.71 -1.50
CA ASN A 26 23.26 -4.01 -2.03
C ASN A 26 22.74 -4.97 -0.93
N SER A 27 23.25 -4.82 0.30
CA SER A 27 22.81 -5.58 1.48
C SER A 27 21.48 -5.08 2.08
N ARG A 28 20.92 -4.00 1.55
CA ARG A 28 19.74 -3.33 2.10
C ARG A 28 18.55 -3.37 1.15
N LEU A 29 17.36 -3.38 1.73
CA LEU A 29 16.08 -3.26 1.03
C LEU A 29 15.58 -1.83 1.17
N TRP A 30 14.96 -1.30 0.11
CA TRP A 30 14.23 -0.05 0.20
C TRP A 30 12.96 -0.25 1.03
N VAL A 31 12.75 0.63 2.02
CA VAL A 31 11.56 0.65 2.85
C VAL A 31 10.65 1.77 2.37
N LEU A 32 9.64 1.38 1.60
CA LEU A 32 8.59 2.25 1.11
C LEU A 32 7.77 2.83 2.25
N ARG A 33 7.50 4.13 2.17
CA ARG A 33 6.71 4.89 3.15
C ARG A 33 5.73 5.79 2.41
N SER A 34 4.80 6.40 3.14
CA SER A 34 3.66 7.11 2.56
C SER A 34 4.03 8.16 1.50
N ARG A 35 5.13 8.90 1.66
CA ARG A 35 5.53 9.91 0.66
C ARG A 35 6.18 9.31 -0.59
N ASN A 36 6.65 8.06 -0.55
CA ASN A 36 7.13 7.37 -1.74
C ASN A 36 6.00 7.05 -2.71
N LEU A 37 4.73 7.12 -2.27
CA LEU A 37 3.57 6.95 -3.12
C LEU A 37 2.90 8.30 -3.36
N ASP A 38 3.11 8.86 -4.54
CA ASP A 38 2.56 10.16 -4.94
C ASP A 38 1.01 10.12 -5.02
N ASP A 39 0.38 11.29 -5.20
CA ASP A 39 -1.08 11.40 -5.23
C ASP A 39 -1.74 10.68 -6.42
N ASN A 40 -0.98 10.37 -7.48
CA ASN A 40 -1.47 9.66 -8.66
C ASN A 40 -1.36 8.14 -8.52
N GLY A 41 -0.64 7.64 -7.50
CA GLY A 41 -0.39 6.22 -7.31
C GLY A 41 0.96 5.74 -7.86
N ASN A 42 1.88 6.65 -8.18
CA ASN A 42 3.22 6.29 -8.64
C ASN A 42 4.22 6.21 -7.50
N LEU A 43 5.16 5.27 -7.64
CA LEU A 43 6.30 5.17 -6.73
C LEU A 43 7.43 6.10 -7.14
N ILE A 44 7.89 6.90 -6.19
CA ILE A 44 8.95 7.90 -6.38
C ILE A 44 10.06 7.75 -5.34
N ASN A 45 11.29 7.93 -5.81
CA ASN A 45 12.44 8.13 -4.94
C ASN A 45 12.47 9.59 -4.47
N ILE A 46 12.84 9.81 -3.22
CA ILE A 46 12.88 11.14 -2.61
C ILE A 46 14.19 11.29 -1.84
N GLU A 47 15.01 12.23 -2.29
CA GLU A 47 16.28 12.57 -1.67
C GLU A 47 16.09 12.96 -0.19
N ASN A 48 17.00 12.48 0.67
CA ASN A 48 16.98 12.69 2.13
C ASN A 48 15.74 12.17 2.87
N TYR A 49 14.75 11.64 2.14
CA TYR A 49 13.64 10.89 2.69
C TYR A 49 13.99 9.41 2.70
N ASP A 50 14.29 8.83 1.54
CA ASP A 50 14.41 7.38 1.35
C ASP A 50 15.21 6.67 2.45
N LYS A 51 14.66 5.53 2.85
CA LYS A 51 15.18 4.72 3.96
C LYS A 51 15.34 3.29 3.53
N TYR A 52 16.36 2.67 4.10
CA TYR A 52 16.76 1.32 3.78
C TYR A 52 16.95 0.50 5.06
N ILE A 53 16.71 -0.81 4.97
CA ILE A 53 16.91 -1.75 6.08
C ILE A 53 17.85 -2.86 5.65
N GLU A 54 18.76 -3.30 6.52
CA GLU A 54 19.62 -4.46 6.23
C GLU A 54 18.75 -5.72 6.02
N LYS A 55 19.06 -6.52 4.99
CA LYS A 55 18.32 -7.74 4.66
C LYS A 55 18.23 -8.73 5.83
N GLU A 56 19.31 -8.85 6.61
CA GLU A 56 19.34 -9.70 7.81
C GLU A 56 18.36 -9.23 8.88
N ILE A 57 18.24 -7.92 9.08
CA ILE A 57 17.31 -7.34 10.06
C ILE A 57 15.87 -7.46 9.55
N ALA A 58 15.66 -7.23 8.25
CA ALA A 58 14.36 -7.32 7.58
C ALA A 58 13.65 -8.66 7.82
N ASN A 59 14.40 -9.76 7.81
CA ASN A 59 13.87 -11.12 8.00
C ASN A 59 13.21 -11.35 9.37
N ASN A 60 13.46 -10.49 10.35
CA ASN A 60 12.84 -10.58 11.67
C ASN A 60 11.39 -10.03 11.71
N PHE A 61 10.94 -9.37 10.65
CA PHE A 61 9.60 -8.79 10.60
C PHE A 61 8.63 -9.67 9.83
N VAL A 62 7.36 -9.68 10.24
CA VAL A 62 6.29 -10.43 9.57
C VAL A 62 6.08 -9.97 8.12
N SER A 63 6.35 -8.70 7.81
CA SER A 63 6.30 -8.18 6.44
C SER A 63 7.35 -8.77 5.50
N SER A 64 8.40 -9.44 6.02
CA SER A 64 9.44 -10.07 5.20
C SER A 64 8.89 -11.08 4.20
N LYS A 65 7.82 -11.80 4.55
CA LYS A 65 7.15 -12.76 3.66
C LYS A 65 6.58 -12.13 2.37
N TYR A 66 6.49 -10.81 2.32
CA TYR A 66 6.00 -10.06 1.15
C TYR A 66 7.12 -9.39 0.33
N ILE A 67 8.41 -9.53 0.70
CA ILE A 67 9.52 -8.86 0.01
C ILE A 67 9.51 -9.21 -1.49
N GLU A 68 9.46 -10.51 -1.81
CA GLU A 68 9.47 -11.03 -3.18
C GLU A 68 8.05 -11.24 -3.77
N SER A 69 7.01 -10.72 -3.12
CA SER A 69 5.64 -10.86 -3.62
C SER A 69 5.32 -9.81 -4.69
N ASN A 70 4.96 -10.28 -5.89
CA ASN A 70 4.48 -9.44 -7.00
C ASN A 70 2.94 -9.26 -7.00
N ASP A 71 2.21 -9.90 -6.09
CA ASP A 71 0.74 -9.85 -6.00
C ASP A 71 0.23 -9.05 -4.78
N VAL A 72 1.07 -8.14 -4.28
CA VAL A 72 0.77 -7.29 -3.13
C VAL A 72 0.76 -5.84 -3.57
N TYR A 73 -0.20 -5.10 -3.04
CA TYR A 73 -0.40 -3.68 -3.33
C TYR A 73 -0.17 -2.87 -2.05
N ILE A 74 0.02 -1.57 -2.22
CA ILE A 74 0.25 -0.63 -1.13
C ILE A 74 -0.72 0.53 -1.21
N CYS A 75 -1.17 0.99 -0.05
CA CYS A 75 -2.02 2.16 0.09
C CYS A 75 -1.54 3.00 1.28
N PRO A 76 -1.52 4.34 1.20
CA PRO A 76 -1.18 5.17 2.35
C PRO A 76 -2.20 4.98 3.47
N ASN A 77 -1.68 4.79 4.68
CA ASN A 77 -2.52 4.75 5.88
C ASN A 77 -2.87 6.19 6.31
N PHE A 78 -4.05 6.39 6.92
CA PHE A 78 -4.52 7.71 7.35
C PHE A 78 -4.59 8.73 6.20
N THR A 79 -5.33 8.42 5.14
CA THR A 79 -5.47 9.33 3.98
C THR A 79 -6.91 9.44 3.50
N TYR A 80 -7.27 10.61 2.95
CA TYR A 80 -8.48 10.79 2.14
C TYR A 80 -8.21 10.65 0.64
N LYS A 81 -6.95 10.85 0.24
CA LYS A 81 -6.52 10.71 -1.16
C LYS A 81 -6.19 9.25 -1.39
N ILE A 82 -7.24 8.44 -1.53
CA ILE A 82 -7.08 7.02 -1.77
C ILE A 82 -6.29 6.83 -3.05
N ARG A 83 -5.32 5.93 -2.99
CA ARG A 83 -4.50 5.52 -4.11
C ARG A 83 -3.85 4.21 -3.76
N VAL A 84 -3.66 3.40 -4.79
CA VAL A 84 -3.09 2.06 -4.66
C VAL A 84 -1.98 1.96 -5.68
N ALA A 85 -0.89 1.28 -5.32
CA ALA A 85 0.15 0.91 -6.26
C ALA A 85 0.51 -0.55 -6.07
N LYS A 86 1.00 -1.19 -7.14
CA LYS A 86 1.63 -2.49 -7.04
C LYS A 86 2.95 -2.36 -6.30
N LYS A 87 3.19 -3.21 -5.29
CA LYS A 87 4.45 -3.20 -4.55
C LYS A 87 5.56 -3.83 -5.42
N PRO A 88 6.70 -3.17 -5.63
CA PRO A 88 7.85 -3.79 -6.28
C PRO A 88 8.40 -4.96 -5.45
N ILE A 89 8.97 -5.96 -6.11
CA ILE A 89 9.77 -6.99 -5.44
C ILE A 89 11.04 -6.37 -4.82
N ASN A 90 11.72 -7.09 -3.92
CA ASN A 90 12.93 -6.60 -3.24
C ASN A 90 12.71 -5.26 -2.48
N THR A 91 11.48 -5.02 -2.01
CA THR A 91 11.11 -3.85 -1.18
C THR A 91 10.26 -4.26 0.02
N MET A 92 10.33 -3.44 1.08
CA MET A 92 9.48 -3.54 2.26
C MET A 92 8.64 -2.28 2.45
N VAL A 93 7.68 -2.32 3.38
CA VAL A 93 6.93 -1.14 3.81
C VAL A 93 7.06 -0.96 5.32
N ASN A 94 6.93 0.28 5.80
CA ASN A 94 6.67 0.52 7.22
C ASN A 94 5.18 0.79 7.48
N GLY A 95 4.83 1.07 8.74
CA GLY A 95 3.44 1.26 9.17
C GLY A 95 2.71 2.50 8.64
N SER A 96 3.34 3.31 7.78
CA SER A 96 2.69 4.43 7.06
C SER A 96 2.01 3.99 5.76
N LEU A 97 2.34 2.80 5.25
CA LEU A 97 1.62 2.15 4.15
C LEU A 97 0.95 0.87 4.68
N ALA A 98 -0.24 0.59 4.19
CA ALA A 98 -0.91 -0.69 4.35
C ALA A 98 -0.57 -1.59 3.16
N LEU A 99 -0.29 -2.87 3.43
CA LEU A 99 -0.20 -3.91 2.41
C LEU A 99 -1.59 -4.44 2.13
N LEU A 100 -2.02 -4.39 0.87
CA LEU A 100 -3.26 -4.97 0.39
C LEU A 100 -2.94 -6.27 -0.35
N ILE A 101 -3.42 -7.38 0.19
CA ILE A 101 -3.15 -8.73 -0.30
C ILE A 101 -4.41 -9.20 -1.03
N LYS A 102 -4.33 -9.35 -2.36
CA LYS A 102 -5.49 -9.76 -3.15
C LYS A 102 -5.86 -11.22 -2.87
N SER A 103 -7.15 -11.54 -2.98
CA SER A 103 -7.60 -12.92 -3.06
C SER A 103 -7.04 -13.60 -4.32
N LYS A 104 -6.63 -14.87 -4.20
CA LYS A 104 -5.90 -15.60 -5.27
C LYS A 104 -6.66 -15.63 -6.61
N GLU A 105 -7.98 -15.67 -6.56
CA GLU A 105 -8.87 -15.78 -7.72
C GLU A 105 -9.14 -14.44 -8.42
N ILE A 106 -8.58 -13.34 -7.92
CA ILE A 106 -8.78 -12.01 -8.48
C ILE A 106 -7.56 -11.62 -9.31
N SER A 107 -7.83 -11.18 -10.54
CA SER A 107 -6.89 -10.43 -11.36
C SER A 107 -7.21 -8.95 -11.25
N ILE A 108 -6.18 -8.11 -11.16
CA ILE A 108 -6.30 -6.66 -11.02
C ILE A 108 -5.43 -6.05 -12.11
N SER A 109 -6.07 -5.35 -13.04
CA SER A 109 -5.40 -4.66 -14.14
C SER A 109 -4.79 -3.34 -13.67
N GLU A 110 -3.95 -2.73 -14.50
CA GLU A 110 -3.44 -1.38 -14.24
C GLU A 110 -4.58 -0.33 -14.22
N ASN A 111 -5.59 -0.50 -15.06
CA ASN A 111 -6.79 0.35 -15.06
C ASN A 111 -7.56 0.26 -13.73
N ASP A 112 -7.62 -0.93 -13.13
CA ASP A 112 -8.23 -1.11 -11.81
C ASP A 112 -7.42 -0.40 -10.72
N ILE A 113 -6.09 -0.45 -10.80
CA ILE A 113 -5.20 0.27 -9.87
C ILE A 113 -5.40 1.78 -9.99
N ASN A 114 -5.39 2.30 -11.23
CA ASN A 114 -5.56 3.72 -11.54
C ASN A 114 -6.96 4.23 -11.15
N TYR A 115 -7.97 3.37 -11.14
CA TYR A 115 -9.31 3.75 -10.70
C TYR A 115 -9.34 4.19 -9.24
N PHE A 116 -8.50 3.61 -8.36
CA PHE A 116 -8.48 3.96 -6.94
C PHE A 116 -8.03 5.41 -6.67
N SER A 117 -7.25 6.02 -7.56
CA SER A 117 -6.86 7.44 -7.48
C SER A 117 -7.82 8.39 -8.22
N SER A 118 -8.89 7.88 -8.82
CA SER A 118 -9.87 8.69 -9.55
C SER A 118 -10.83 9.45 -8.62
N ASN A 119 -11.31 10.60 -9.08
CA ASN A 119 -12.35 11.38 -8.38
C ASN A 119 -13.64 10.56 -8.17
N GLU A 120 -13.99 9.70 -9.14
CA GLU A 120 -15.15 8.83 -9.04
C GLU A 120 -15.03 7.87 -7.85
N PHE A 121 -13.89 7.19 -7.71
CA PHE A 121 -13.65 6.30 -6.59
C PHE A 121 -13.59 7.05 -5.26
N HIS A 122 -12.97 8.25 -5.23
CA HIS A 122 -12.92 9.07 -4.03
C HIS A 122 -14.33 9.46 -3.55
N MET A 123 -15.22 9.86 -4.46
CA MET A 123 -16.63 10.13 -4.12
C MET A 123 -17.34 8.88 -3.59
N PHE A 124 -17.21 7.75 -4.29
CA PHE A 124 -17.78 6.47 -3.85
C PHE A 124 -17.31 6.09 -2.44
N TYR A 125 -16.02 6.22 -2.18
CA TYR A 125 -15.41 5.87 -0.91
C TYR A 125 -15.83 6.83 0.22
N GLN A 126 -15.97 8.13 -0.06
CA GLN A 126 -16.53 9.09 0.90
C GLN A 126 -17.97 8.75 1.27
N ILE A 127 -18.81 8.43 0.28
CA ILE A 127 -20.20 8.00 0.53
C ILE A 127 -20.22 6.74 1.40
N SER A 128 -19.38 5.75 1.06
CA SER A 128 -19.28 4.49 1.82
C SER A 128 -18.86 4.69 3.27
N ASN A 129 -18.15 5.79 3.57
CA ASN A 129 -17.74 6.18 4.92
C ASN A 129 -18.61 7.28 5.52
N ASN A 130 -19.85 7.48 5.04
CA ASN A 130 -20.77 8.50 5.54
C ASN A 130 -20.18 9.93 5.58
N PHE A 131 -19.36 10.28 4.58
CA PHE A 131 -18.68 11.58 4.48
C PHE A 131 -17.89 11.98 5.73
N GLN A 132 -17.34 11.00 6.46
CA GLN A 132 -16.50 11.28 7.61
C GLN A 132 -15.29 12.14 7.21
N LYS A 133 -15.07 13.21 7.97
CA LYS A 133 -14.00 14.19 7.77
C LYS A 133 -12.73 13.88 8.57
N ASN A 134 -12.58 12.65 9.07
CA ASN A 134 -11.41 12.17 9.80
C ASN A 134 -10.65 11.12 8.97
N THR A 135 -9.32 11.16 8.97
CA THR A 135 -8.52 10.22 8.18
C THR A 135 -8.68 8.85 8.82
N LEU A 136 -8.97 7.84 8.00
CA LEU A 136 -9.19 6.50 8.49
C LEU A 136 -7.93 5.67 8.35
N ASN A 137 -7.73 4.77 9.30
CA ASN A 137 -6.81 3.66 9.08
C ASN A 137 -7.34 2.83 7.92
N ILE A 138 -6.42 2.32 7.09
CA ILE A 138 -6.73 1.24 6.17
C ILE A 138 -6.70 -0.06 6.97
N ASP A 139 -7.89 -0.58 7.23
CA ASP A 139 -8.23 -1.77 8.01
C ASP A 139 -9.23 -2.64 7.24
N SER A 140 -9.68 -3.74 7.84
CA SER A 140 -10.56 -4.71 7.16
C SER A 140 -11.90 -4.11 6.73
N ASN A 141 -12.41 -3.10 7.45
CA ASN A 141 -13.70 -2.48 7.16
C ASN A 141 -13.56 -1.47 6.01
N SER A 142 -12.54 -0.61 6.08
CA SER A 142 -12.27 0.37 5.03
C SER A 142 -11.85 -0.28 3.72
N VAL A 143 -10.96 -1.26 3.76
CA VAL A 143 -10.47 -1.94 2.55
C VAL A 143 -11.57 -2.78 1.87
N HIS A 144 -12.65 -3.12 2.56
CA HIS A 144 -13.77 -3.85 1.95
C HIS A 144 -14.31 -3.14 0.71
N PHE A 145 -14.35 -1.81 0.73
CA PHE A 145 -14.84 -0.98 -0.36
C PHE A 145 -13.84 -0.81 -1.52
N PHE A 146 -12.60 -1.32 -1.39
CA PHE A 146 -11.61 -1.26 -2.45
C PHE A 146 -11.91 -2.35 -3.48
N GLY A 147 -12.93 -2.11 -4.29
CA GLY A 147 -13.39 -3.03 -5.32
C GLY A 147 -13.02 -2.61 -6.72
N ILE A 148 -12.99 -3.60 -7.62
CA ILE A 148 -12.74 -3.42 -9.05
C ILE A 148 -14.03 -3.56 -9.85
N LYS A 149 -14.04 -3.05 -11.09
CA LYS A 149 -15.20 -3.20 -11.97
C LYS A 149 -15.41 -4.68 -12.31
N LYS A 150 -16.67 -5.13 -12.24
CA LYS A 150 -17.03 -6.44 -12.82
C LYS A 150 -16.98 -6.31 -14.34
N TYR A 151 -16.13 -7.10 -14.97
CA TYR A 151 -16.22 -7.36 -16.39
C TYR A 151 -17.22 -8.50 -16.56
N ASN A 152 -18.33 -8.22 -17.25
CA ASN A 152 -19.34 -9.21 -17.59
C ASN A 152 -18.81 -10.16 -18.67
#